data_AF-A0A7L4QYH1-F1
#
_entry.id   AF-A0A7L4QYH1-F1
#
_cell.length_a   1.000
_cell.length_b   1.000
_cell.length_c   1.000
_cell.angle_alpha   90.00
_cell.angle_beta   90.00
_cell.angle_gamma   90.00
#
_symmetry.space_group_name_H-M   'P 1'
#
loop_
_entity.id
_entity.type
_entity.pdbx_description
1 polymer ?
#
loop_
_entity_poly.entity_id
_entity_poly.type
_entity_poly.pdbx_seq_one_letter_code
_entity_poly.pdbx_strand_id
1 'polypeptide(L)' 'MDEDPPIIRCPACGSTFTAPVGITGMWECRYHLCRLIFPVRPIRERGQVSIAAEEEPPYRWDPTEG' A
#
# COMPACT_ATOMS: atom_id res chain seq x y z
N MET A 1 20.83 11.70 2.27
CA MET A 1 20.01 10.48 2.39
C MET A 1 19.56 10.19 0.99
N ASP A 2 20.32 9.36 0.29
CA ASP A 2 19.96 8.87 -1.03
C ASP A 2 18.87 7.82 -0.77
N GLU A 3 17.62 8.26 -0.69
CA GLU A 3 16.48 7.34 -0.62
C GLU A 3 16.50 6.50 -1.88
N ASP A 4 16.79 5.20 -1.72
CA ASP A 4 16.66 4.23 -2.78
C ASP A 4 15.29 4.41 -3.45
N PRO A 5 15.23 4.50 -4.78
CA PRO A 5 13.97 4.68 -5.49
C PRO A 5 13.01 3.54 -5.13
N PRO A 6 11.69 3.82 -4.99
CA PRO A 6 10.73 2.82 -4.57
C PRO A 6 10.75 1.63 -5.54
N ILE A 7 10.91 0.42 -4.98
CA ILE A 7 10.91 -0.81 -5.77
C ILE A 7 9.49 -1.10 -6.22
N ILE A 8 9.19 -0.80 -7.48
CA ILE A 8 7.88 -1.03 -8.10
C ILE A 8 7.87 -2.40 -8.78
N ARG A 9 6.93 -3.25 -8.34
CA ARG A 9 6.69 -4.57 -8.92
C ARG A 9 5.56 -4.53 -9.93
N CYS A 10 5.73 -5.23 -11.04
CA CYS A 10 4.67 -5.43 -12.02
C CYS A 10 3.53 -6.23 -11.39
N PRO A 11 2.27 -5.77 -11.49
CA PRO A 11 1.14 -6.50 -10.93
C PRO A 11 0.78 -7.78 -11.71
N ALA A 12 1.24 -7.93 -12.95
CA ALA A 12 0.97 -9.15 -13.74
C ALA A 12 2.00 -10.26 -13.53
N CYS A 13 3.30 -9.94 -13.55
CA CYS A 13 4.36 -10.95 -13.49
C CYS A 13 5.21 -10.89 -12.20
N GLY A 14 4.98 -9.91 -11.33
CA GLY A 14 5.75 -9.72 -10.09
C GLY A 14 7.17 -9.20 -10.27
N SER A 15 7.64 -9.03 -11.51
CA SER A 15 9.00 -8.53 -11.80
C SER A 15 9.20 -7.10 -11.31
N THR A 16 10.38 -6.83 -10.76
CA THR A 16 10.84 -5.48 -10.39
C THR A 16 11.41 -4.70 -11.58
N PHE A 17 11.52 -5.33 -12.75
CA PHE A 17 12.04 -4.68 -13.95
C PHE A 17 10.98 -3.79 -14.59
N THR A 18 10.73 -2.65 -13.96
CA THR A 18 9.73 -1.66 -14.38
C THR A 18 10.39 -0.30 -14.60
N ALA A 19 9.83 0.50 -15.51
CA ALA A 19 10.33 1.84 -15.84
C ALA A 19 9.18 2.84 -16.02
N PRO A 20 9.36 4.12 -15.65
CA PRO A 20 8.34 5.14 -15.91
C PRO A 20 8.19 5.39 -17.41
N VAL A 21 6.96 5.60 -17.87
CA VAL A 21 6.66 5.83 -19.30
C VAL A 21 5.94 7.15 -19.47
N GLY A 22 6.67 8.19 -19.92
CA GLY A 22 6.23 9.45 -20.55
C GLY A 22 5.23 10.35 -19.80
N ILE A 23 4.32 9.76 -19.04
CA ILE A 23 3.19 10.31 -18.33
C ILE A 23 3.45 10.09 -16.84
N THR A 24 3.28 11.15 -16.04
CA THR A 24 3.46 11.09 -14.60
C THR A 24 2.59 9.99 -13.98
N GLY A 25 3.23 9.08 -13.25
CA GLY A 25 2.54 7.98 -12.55
C GLY A 25 2.22 6.76 -13.42
N MET A 26 2.70 6.68 -14.65
CA MET A 26 2.57 5.48 -15.48
C MET A 26 3.89 4.72 -15.57
N TRP A 27 3.84 3.40 -15.40
CA TRP A 27 4.99 2.51 -15.40
C TRP A 27 4.77 1.34 -16.36
N GLU A 28 5.83 0.90 -17.03
CA GLU A 28 5.85 -0.25 -17.92
C GLU A 28 6.74 -1.36 -17.33
N CYS A 29 6.25 -2.59 -17.34
CA CYS A 29 7.07 -3.76 -17.06
C CYS A 29 7.88 -4.17 -18.30
N ARG A 30 9.20 -4.13 -18.19
CA ARG A 30 10.12 -4.51 -19.27
C ARG A 30 10.56 -5.98 -19.21
N TYR A 31 9.99 -6.76 -18.31
CA TYR A 31 10.30 -8.18 -18.18
C TYR A 31 9.72 -8.99 -19.35
N HIS A 32 10.51 -9.95 -19.84
CA HIS A 32 10.32 -10.73 -21.07
C HIS A 32 8.86 -11.09 -21.39
N LEU A 33 8.23 -10.30 -22.28
CA LEU A 33 6.86 -10.41 -22.81
C LEU A 33 5.74 -9.77 -21.99
N CYS A 34 5.96 -9.36 -20.74
CA CYS A 34 4.89 -8.76 -19.93
C CYS A 34 4.42 -7.44 -20.55
N ARG A 35 5.34 -6.47 -20.74
CA ARG A 35 5.07 -5.14 -21.34
C ARG A 35 3.82 -4.44 -20.82
N LEU A 36 3.37 -4.80 -19.63
CA LEU A 36 2.17 -4.24 -19.03
C LEU A 36 2.47 -2.80 -18.63
N ILE A 37 1.62 -1.88 -19.09
CA ILE A 37 1.59 -0.50 -18.62
C ILE A 37 0.55 -0.40 -17.52
N PHE A 38 0.94 0.12 -16.35
CA PHE A 38 0.08 0.23 -15.19
C PHE A 38 0.29 1.56 -14.45
N PRO A 39 -0.77 2.11 -13.82
CA PRO A 39 -0.65 3.32 -13.02
C PRO A 39 -0.03 2.99 -11.65
N VAL A 40 1.00 3.73 -11.28
CA VAL A 40 1.53 3.79 -9.92
C VAL A 40 1.09 5.13 -9.35
N ARG A 41 0.07 5.10 -8.50
CA ARG A 41 -0.30 6.31 -7.76
C ARG A 41 0.80 6.57 -6.74
N PRO A 42 1.33 7.80 -6.63
CA PRO A 42 2.05 8.16 -5.43
C PRO A 42 1.12 7.84 -4.26
N ILE A 43 1.65 7.21 -3.22
CA ILE A 43 0.96 7.07 -1.95
C ILE A 43 0.80 8.50 -1.43
N ARG A 44 -0.19 9.23 -1.94
CA ARG A 44 -0.80 10.30 -1.17
C ARG A 44 -1.38 9.56 0.01
N GLU A 45 -0.93 9.95 1.21
CA GLU A 45 -1.59 9.66 2.48
C GLU A 45 -3.06 10.06 2.36
N ARG A 46 -3.86 9.24 1.68
CA ARG A 46 -5.31 9.34 1.68
C ARG A 46 -5.66 8.73 3.01
N GLY A 47 -5.67 9.60 4.02
CA GLY A 47 -5.88 9.37 5.44
C GLY A 47 -6.12 7.90 5.76
N GLN A 48 -5.10 7.25 6.31
CA GLN A 48 -5.39 6.18 7.27
C GLN A 48 -6.20 6.86 8.36
N VAL A 49 -7.53 6.82 8.22
CA VAL A 49 -8.41 7.02 9.35
C VAL A 49 -8.15 5.79 10.20
N SER A 50 -7.22 5.95 11.15
CA SER A 50 -7.12 5.04 12.28
C SER A 50 -8.53 4.88 12.80
N ILE A 51 -9.09 3.67 12.71
CA ILE A 51 -10.24 3.30 13.52
C ILE A 51 -9.70 3.34 14.96
N ALA A 52 -9.75 4.52 15.55
CA ALA A 52 -9.39 4.77 16.92
C ALA A 52 -10.66 4.59 17.76
N ALA A 53 -10.48 3.85 18.85
CA ALA A 53 -11.45 3.54 19.90
C ALA A 53 -12.54 2.56 19.52
N GLU A 54 -12.23 1.26 19.64
CA GLU A 54 -13.21 0.35 20.24
C GLU A 54 -13.48 0.89 21.65
N GLU A 55 -14.71 1.37 21.84
CA GLU A 55 -15.32 1.83 23.08
C GLU A 55 -15.10 0.78 24.18
N GLU A 56 -14.51 1.17 25.32
CA GLU A 56 -14.37 0.30 26.48
C GLU A 56 -15.75 -0.27 26.85
N PRO A 57 -15.94 -1.61 26.84
CA PRO A 57 -17.25 -2.19 27.17
C PRO A 57 -17.57 -1.89 28.65
N PRO A 58 -18.77 -1.35 28.97
CA PRO A 58 -19.10 -0.85 30.30
C PRO A 58 -19.56 -1.97 31.24
N TYR A 59 -18.74 -3.02 31.41
CA TYR A 59 -19.04 -4.07 32.38
C TYR A 59 -17.83 -4.34 33.27
N ARG A 60 -17.70 -3.50 34.31
CA ARG A 60 -17.01 -3.86 35.54
C ARG A 60 -17.80 -5.00 36.18
N TRP A 61 -17.31 -6.22 36.06
CA TRP A 61 -17.81 -7.32 36.86
C TRP A 61 -17.26 -7.15 38.28
N ASP A 62 -18.13 -6.87 39.25
CA ASP A 62 -17.80 -6.94 40.67
C ASP A 62 -18.33 -8.28 41.20
N PRO A 63 -17.47 -9.27 41.49
CA PRO A 63 -17.89 -10.50 42.12
C PRO A 63 -18.02 -10.27 43.63
N THR A 64 -19.11 -9.66 44.07
CA THR A 64 -19.51 -9.75 45.48
C THR A 64 -20.99 -10.04 45.55
N GLU A 65 -21.32 -11.34 45.58
CA GLU A 65 -22.29 -11.90 46.52
C GLU A 65 -22.27 -13.43 46.38
N GLY A 66 -21.91 -14.10 47.48
CA GLY A 66 -21.82 -15.54 47.63
C GLY A 66 -21.35 -15.90 49.02
#